data_AF-A0A2S7JWH8-F1
#
_entry.id   AF-A0A2S7JWH8-F1
#
_cell.length_a   1.000
_cell.length_b   1.000
_cell.length_c   1.000
_cell.angle_alpha   90.00
_cell.angle_beta   90.00
_cell.angle_gamma   90.00
#
_symmetry.space_group_name_H-M   'P 1'
#
loop_
_entity.id
_entity.type
_entity.pdbx_description
1 polymer ?
#
loop_
_entity_poly.entity_id
_entity_poly.type
_entity_poly.pdbx_seq_one_letter_code
_entity_poly.pdbx_strand_id
1 'polypeptide(L)'
;MQHTFRSLATAALMALSFSSAMAQGHEATIRKNLSERIPQIPKIEEITATPLAGIYELRLSTNEIYYSDAAGNFLIQGNLIDTKSKRNLTEEREAKLSAIDFNALPLKDAITIVHGNGKRKLAVFEDPNCGYCKRFERDLAKVDNVTVYLFLLPVLGPGSVEKSRNVWCAKDQAATWVNLMQKDTPAPAAQCNTAAIDRNLEFARKYKITGTPTLVAQDGTRVPGAIDNAKIERLLADASK
;
A
#
# COMPACT_ATOMS: atom_id res chain seq x y z
N MET A 1 6.90 33.50 52.63
CA MET A 1 7.22 32.28 51.85
C MET A 1 6.09 31.98 50.85
N GLN A 2 5.71 32.92 49.97
CA GLN A 2 4.60 32.74 49.00
C GLN A 2 4.77 33.51 47.67
N HIS A 3 5.81 34.33 47.50
CA HIS A 3 5.96 35.18 46.30
C HIS A 3 6.95 34.66 45.24
N THR A 4 7.74 33.63 45.53
CA THR A 4 8.73 33.07 44.58
C THR A 4 8.18 31.96 43.68
N PHE A 5 6.98 31.42 43.97
CA PHE A 5 6.38 30.34 43.19
C PHE A 5 5.52 30.79 41.99
N ARG A 6 5.14 32.08 41.92
CA ARG A 6 4.31 32.62 40.82
C ARG A 6 5.10 32.93 39.54
N SER A 7 6.41 33.13 39.62
CA SER A 7 7.25 33.46 38.46
C SER A 7 7.72 32.24 37.65
N LEU A 8 7.59 31.02 38.20
CA LEU A 8 7.94 29.78 37.49
C LEU A 8 6.80 29.23 36.62
N ALA A 9 5.54 29.58 36.90
CA ALA A 9 4.39 29.10 36.14
C ALA A 9 4.20 29.84 34.79
N THR A 10 4.62 31.10 34.69
CA THR A 10 4.54 31.90 33.46
C THR A 10 5.65 31.59 32.45
N ALA A 11 6.80 31.09 32.89
CA ALA A 11 7.89 30.69 31.99
C ALA A 11 7.60 29.37 31.24
N ALA A 12 6.85 28.45 31.85
CA ALA A 12 6.50 27.17 31.24
C ALA A 12 5.45 27.29 30.12
N LEU A 13 4.53 28.27 30.20
CA LEU A 13 3.52 28.50 29.15
C LEU A 13 4.06 29.21 27.90
N MET A 14 5.18 29.94 27.99
CA MET A 14 5.83 30.54 26.81
C MET A 14 6.73 29.57 26.05
N ALA A 15 7.29 28.54 26.70
CA ALA A 15 8.14 27.57 26.01
C ALA A 15 7.36 26.62 25.08
N LEU A 16 6.09 26.33 25.40
CA LEU A 16 5.22 25.48 24.59
C LEU A 16 4.70 26.17 23.31
N SER A 17 4.63 27.50 23.28
CA SER A 17 4.17 28.28 22.11
C SER A 17 5.28 28.58 21.09
N PHE A 18 6.56 28.52 21.48
CA PHE A 18 7.68 28.70 20.53
C PHE A 18 7.96 27.48 19.67
N SER A 19 7.63 26.28 20.16
CA SER A 19 7.91 25.01 19.45
C SER A 19 6.98 24.81 18.25
N SER A 20 5.72 25.21 18.36
CA SER A 20 4.74 25.13 17.26
C SER A 20 4.97 26.18 16.17
N ALA A 21 5.45 27.37 16.52
CA ALA A 21 5.77 28.43 15.56
C ALA A 21 7.02 28.09 14.71
N MET A 22 8.04 27.44 15.30
CA MET A 22 9.23 26.98 14.58
C MET A 22 8.90 25.87 13.58
N ALA A 23 8.06 24.91 13.96
CA ALA A 23 7.60 23.85 13.06
C ALA A 23 6.79 24.41 11.87
N GLN A 24 5.92 25.40 12.10
CA GLN A 24 5.19 26.08 11.01
C GLN A 24 6.09 26.94 10.12
N GLY A 25 7.14 27.56 10.67
CA GLY A 25 8.07 28.40 9.92
C GLY A 25 8.88 27.62 8.87
N HIS A 26 9.31 26.41 9.21
CA HIS A 26 10.03 25.55 8.26
C HIS A 26 9.12 25.01 7.17
N GLU A 27 7.90 24.60 7.49
CA GLU A 27 6.95 24.09 6.50
C GLU A 27 6.68 25.10 5.37
N ALA A 28 6.35 26.35 5.72
CA ALA A 28 6.09 27.40 4.73
C ALA A 28 7.32 27.69 3.86
N THR A 29 8.51 27.71 4.47
CA THR A 29 9.79 27.95 3.77
C THR A 29 10.11 26.83 2.79
N ILE A 30 9.99 25.57 3.23
CA ILE A 30 10.23 24.39 2.38
C ILE A 30 9.26 24.37 1.20
N ARG A 31 7.96 24.57 1.44
CA ARG A 31 6.94 24.61 0.37
C ARG A 31 7.26 25.69 -0.66
N LYS A 32 7.52 26.92 -0.21
CA LYS A 32 7.86 28.03 -1.09
C LYS A 32 9.09 27.71 -1.94
N ASN A 33 10.20 27.38 -1.30
CA ASN A 33 11.49 27.24 -1.98
C ASN A 33 11.50 26.05 -2.93
N LEU A 34 10.92 24.91 -2.56
CA LEU A 34 10.86 23.74 -3.43
C LEU A 34 9.93 23.97 -4.63
N SER A 35 8.76 24.58 -4.45
CA SER A 35 7.87 24.89 -5.57
C SER A 35 8.45 25.94 -6.53
N GLU A 36 9.19 26.93 -6.04
CA GLU A 36 9.88 27.92 -6.89
C GLU A 36 11.05 27.30 -7.68
N ARG A 37 11.84 26.43 -7.05
CA ARG A 37 13.07 25.87 -7.63
C ARG A 37 12.83 24.60 -8.45
N ILE A 38 11.76 23.87 -8.17
CA ILE A 38 11.36 22.64 -8.86
C ILE A 38 9.88 22.78 -9.26
N PRO A 39 9.55 23.56 -10.30
CA PRO A 39 8.15 23.82 -10.68
C PRO A 39 7.35 22.56 -11.03
N GLN A 40 8.04 21.48 -11.44
CA GLN A 40 7.43 20.19 -11.76
C GLN A 40 7.21 19.28 -10.55
N ILE A 41 7.58 19.70 -9.33
CA ILE A 41 7.37 18.87 -8.14
C ILE A 41 5.86 18.68 -7.92
N PRO A 42 5.38 17.43 -7.74
CA PRO A 42 4.00 17.21 -7.33
C PRO A 42 3.69 17.97 -6.03
N LYS A 43 2.42 18.34 -5.86
CA LYS A 43 1.97 19.08 -4.67
C LYS A 43 2.44 18.36 -3.40
N ILE A 44 3.14 19.08 -2.53
CA ILE A 44 3.49 18.60 -1.19
C ILE A 44 2.21 18.58 -0.36
N GLU A 45 1.81 17.43 0.18
CA GLU A 45 0.62 17.29 1.02
C GLU A 45 0.97 17.43 2.50
N GLU A 46 2.10 16.87 2.93
CA GLU A 46 2.50 16.83 4.34
C GLU A 46 4.00 17.07 4.47
N ILE A 47 4.40 17.80 5.52
CA ILE A 47 5.79 17.99 5.92
C ILE A 47 5.91 17.60 7.39
N THR A 48 6.77 16.63 7.70
CA THR A 48 6.93 16.08 9.06
C THR A 48 8.40 16.02 9.43
N ALA A 49 8.75 16.44 10.65
CA ALA A 49 10.12 16.32 11.13
C ALA A 49 10.52 14.84 11.30
N THR A 50 11.74 14.48 10.86
CA THR A 50 12.26 13.13 11.06
C THR A 50 13.06 13.03 12.37
N PRO A 51 13.35 11.81 12.86
CA PRO A 51 14.29 11.63 13.97
C PRO A 51 15.74 12.07 13.66
N LEU A 52 16.08 12.27 12.38
CA LEU A 52 17.37 12.82 11.96
C LEU A 52 17.28 14.36 11.97
N ALA A 53 18.02 14.98 12.89
CA ALA A 53 17.97 16.41 13.11
C ALA A 53 18.21 17.22 11.82
N GLY A 54 17.35 18.20 11.55
CA GLY A 54 17.42 19.08 10.39
C GLY A 54 16.83 18.51 9.10
N ILE A 55 16.40 17.26 9.09
CA ILE A 55 15.78 16.60 7.94
C ILE A 55 14.27 16.45 8.15
N TYR A 56 13.52 16.85 7.12
CA TYR A 56 12.07 16.80 7.07
C TYR A 56 11.61 15.83 5.99
N GLU A 57 10.64 14.99 6.33
CA GLU A 57 9.91 14.13 5.40
C GLU A 57 8.85 14.94 4.67
N LEU A 58 8.78 14.78 3.36
CA LEU A 58 7.82 15.43 2.48
C LEU A 58 6.97 14.34 1.82
N ARG A 59 5.68 14.31 2.12
CA ARG A 59 4.74 13.45 1.41
C ARG A 59 4.13 14.22 0.26
N LEU A 60 4.35 13.74 -0.95
CA LEU A 60 3.76 14.33 -2.15
C LEU A 60 2.33 13.82 -2.38
N SER A 61 1.58 14.48 -3.25
CA SER A 61 0.22 14.07 -3.66
C SER A 61 0.20 12.72 -4.40
N THR A 62 1.35 12.31 -4.94
CA THR A 62 1.59 10.98 -5.51
C THR A 62 1.68 9.88 -4.46
N ASN A 63 1.79 10.22 -3.15
CA ASN A 63 2.18 9.37 -2.01
C ASN A 63 3.67 9.00 -1.98
N GLU A 64 4.50 9.57 -2.87
CA GLU A 64 5.95 9.43 -2.75
C GLU A 64 6.47 10.23 -1.57
N ILE A 65 7.52 9.69 -0.93
CA ILE A 65 8.22 10.32 0.18
C ILE A 65 9.57 10.85 -0.32
N TYR A 66 9.80 12.12 -0.07
CA TYR A 66 11.08 12.79 -0.28
C TYR A 66 11.56 13.39 1.03
N TYR A 67 12.82 13.81 1.09
CA TYR A 67 13.38 14.48 2.24
C TYR A 67 14.03 15.80 1.86
N SER A 68 14.03 16.76 2.78
CA SER A 68 14.65 18.06 2.58
C SER A 68 15.20 18.65 3.88
N ASP A 69 16.12 19.60 3.77
CA ASP A 69 16.56 20.44 4.88
C ASP A 69 15.49 21.48 5.24
N ALA A 70 15.63 22.09 6.42
CA ALA A 70 14.67 23.07 6.97
C ALA A 70 14.40 24.29 6.06
N ALA A 71 15.27 24.55 5.09
CA ALA A 71 15.19 25.68 4.17
C ALA A 71 14.83 25.28 2.72
N GLY A 72 14.60 23.99 2.42
CA GLY A 72 14.25 23.58 1.06
C GLY A 72 15.38 23.79 0.03
N ASN A 73 16.63 23.69 0.46
CA ASN A 73 17.81 23.83 -0.41
C ASN A 73 18.22 22.51 -1.06
N PHE A 74 17.95 21.40 -0.38
CA PHE A 74 18.27 20.06 -0.86
C PHE A 74 17.01 19.21 -0.96
N LEU A 75 16.95 18.36 -1.97
CA LEU A 75 15.91 17.35 -2.11
C LEU A 75 16.60 15.98 -2.19
N ILE A 76 16.18 15.06 -1.32
CA ILE A 76 16.74 13.72 -1.21
C ILE A 76 15.62 12.73 -1.54
N GLN A 77 15.88 11.84 -2.49
CA GLN A 77 15.02 10.72 -2.83
C GLN A 77 15.71 9.44 -2.36
N GLY A 78 15.05 8.67 -1.49
CA GLY A 78 15.61 7.44 -0.94
C GLY A 78 14.98 7.05 0.38
N ASN A 79 15.65 6.16 1.11
CA ASN A 79 15.17 5.61 2.38
C ASN A 79 15.93 6.19 3.57
N LEU A 80 15.20 6.57 4.62
CA LEU A 80 15.74 6.90 5.93
C LEU A 80 15.72 5.65 6.82
N ILE A 81 16.90 5.06 6.99
CA ILE A 81 17.09 3.84 7.81
C ILE A 81 17.70 4.23 9.16
N ASP A 82 16.97 3.97 10.24
CA ASP A 82 17.51 4.02 11.59
C ASP A 82 18.36 2.77 11.84
N THR A 83 19.68 2.93 11.81
CA THR A 83 20.64 1.85 11.97
C THR A 83 20.74 1.35 13.41
N LYS A 84 20.33 2.15 14.41
CA LYS A 84 20.33 1.76 15.82
C LYS A 84 19.18 0.80 16.10
N SER A 85 17.99 1.12 15.58
CA SER A 85 16.81 0.26 15.72
C SER A 85 16.66 -0.76 14.59
N LYS A 86 17.48 -0.66 13.54
CA LYS A 86 17.44 -1.48 12.31
C LYS A 86 16.10 -1.40 11.58
N ARG A 87 15.50 -0.22 11.55
CA ARG A 87 14.19 0.04 10.95
C ARG A 87 14.31 0.97 9.76
N ASN A 88 13.63 0.64 8.66
CA ASN A 88 13.46 1.56 7.55
C ASN A 88 12.22 2.42 7.80
N LEU A 89 12.43 3.68 8.21
CA LEU A 89 11.35 4.58 8.60
C LEU A 89 10.50 5.01 7.39
N THR A 90 11.13 5.10 6.21
CA THR A 90 10.43 5.39 4.95
C THR A 90 9.47 4.26 4.60
N GLU A 91 9.95 3.02 4.58
CA GLU A 91 9.10 1.85 4.28
C GLU A 91 7.94 1.72 5.27
N GLU A 92 8.16 1.98 6.56
CA GLU A 92 7.08 1.97 7.55
C GLU A 92 6.03 3.05 7.29
N ARG A 93 6.47 4.24 6.87
CA ARG A 93 5.57 5.33 6.52
C ARG A 93 4.78 4.99 5.25
N GLU A 94 5.44 4.47 4.23
CA GLU A 94 4.82 4.02 2.99
C GLU A 94 3.81 2.90 3.23
N ALA A 95 4.13 1.92 4.10
CA ALA A 95 3.21 0.86 4.49
C ALA A 95 1.94 1.42 5.13
N LYS A 96 2.07 2.39 6.05
CA LYS A 96 0.92 3.07 6.67
C LYS A 96 0.10 3.87 5.67
N LEU A 97 0.75 4.56 4.73
CA LEU A 97 0.08 5.39 3.73
C LEU A 97 -0.59 4.58 2.62
N SER A 98 -0.12 3.36 2.37
CA SER A 98 -0.62 2.46 1.32
C SER A 98 -1.58 1.39 1.83
N ALA A 99 -1.77 1.30 3.15
CA ALA A 99 -2.72 0.40 3.78
C ALA A 99 -4.14 0.56 3.21
N ILE A 100 -4.82 -0.56 3.04
CA ILE A 100 -6.18 -0.62 2.50
C ILE A 100 -7.05 -1.29 3.55
N ASP A 101 -8.05 -0.58 4.08
CA ASP A 101 -9.02 -1.20 4.99
C ASP A 101 -9.67 -2.40 4.29
N PHE A 102 -9.48 -3.59 4.86
CA PHE A 102 -9.99 -4.82 4.30
C PHE A 102 -11.52 -4.81 4.16
N ASN A 103 -12.22 -4.09 5.05
CA ASN A 103 -13.68 -3.96 4.99
C ASN A 103 -14.16 -3.05 3.86
N ALA A 104 -13.28 -2.22 3.31
CA ALA A 104 -13.58 -1.39 2.14
C ALA A 104 -13.46 -2.17 0.82
N LEU A 105 -12.93 -3.39 0.84
CA LEU A 105 -12.80 -4.24 -0.35
C LEU A 105 -14.19 -4.66 -0.88
N PRO A 106 -14.44 -4.57 -2.19
CA PRO A 106 -15.72 -4.98 -2.77
C PRO A 106 -15.78 -6.50 -2.91
N LEU A 107 -15.83 -7.25 -1.81
CA LEU A 107 -15.69 -8.73 -1.82
C LEU A 107 -16.67 -9.46 -2.76
N LYS A 108 -17.82 -8.85 -3.07
CA LYS A 108 -18.79 -9.37 -4.08
C LYS A 108 -18.24 -9.42 -5.51
N ASP A 109 -17.19 -8.64 -5.79
CA ASP A 109 -16.53 -8.51 -7.09
C ASP A 109 -15.24 -9.36 -7.15
N ALA A 110 -15.01 -10.19 -6.12
CA ALA A 110 -13.90 -11.13 -6.03
C ALA A 110 -14.33 -12.57 -6.34
N ILE A 111 -13.40 -13.33 -6.90
CA ILE A 111 -13.47 -14.79 -6.93
C ILE A 111 -12.98 -15.29 -5.57
N THR A 112 -13.77 -16.10 -4.89
CA THR A 112 -13.40 -16.65 -3.57
C THR A 112 -12.78 -18.03 -3.75
N ILE A 113 -11.55 -18.22 -3.23
CA ILE A 113 -10.82 -19.49 -3.23
C ILE A 113 -10.51 -19.84 -1.77
N VAL A 114 -10.85 -21.06 -1.34
CA VAL A 114 -10.68 -21.50 0.05
C VAL A 114 -9.68 -22.63 0.12
N HIS A 115 -8.62 -22.46 0.91
CA HIS A 115 -7.68 -23.51 1.27
C HIS A 115 -7.97 -23.97 2.72
N GLY A 116 -8.12 -25.29 2.89
CA GLY A 116 -8.42 -25.91 4.17
C GLY A 116 -9.71 -25.38 4.79
N ASN A 117 -9.63 -24.88 6.02
CA ASN A 117 -10.80 -24.34 6.74
C ASN A 117 -11.00 -22.81 6.58
N GLY A 118 -10.11 -22.13 5.85
CA GLY A 118 -10.33 -20.75 5.39
C GLY A 118 -10.42 -19.65 6.47
N LYS A 119 -9.87 -19.83 7.69
CA LYS A 119 -10.06 -18.85 8.78
C LYS A 119 -9.34 -17.52 8.55
N ARG A 120 -8.19 -17.54 7.90
CA ARG A 120 -7.38 -16.34 7.62
C ARG A 120 -7.87 -15.72 6.31
N LYS A 121 -7.87 -14.39 6.20
CA LYS A 121 -8.34 -13.70 4.98
C LYS A 121 -7.18 -13.04 4.26
N LEU A 122 -7.17 -13.18 2.94
CA LEU A 122 -6.22 -12.53 2.05
C LEU A 122 -6.98 -12.00 0.84
N ALA A 123 -6.76 -10.75 0.47
CA ALA A 123 -7.20 -10.23 -0.82
C ALA A 123 -6.00 -10.12 -1.75
N VAL A 124 -6.18 -10.51 -3.00
CA VAL A 124 -5.12 -10.50 -4.00
C VAL A 124 -5.65 -9.89 -5.28
N PHE A 125 -4.90 -8.95 -5.84
CA PHE A 125 -5.20 -8.29 -7.10
C PHE A 125 -4.25 -8.81 -8.18
N GLU A 126 -4.76 -9.52 -9.19
CA GLU A 126 -3.93 -10.24 -10.15
C GLU A 126 -4.39 -10.12 -11.61
N ASP A 127 -3.43 -10.33 -12.51
CA ASP A 127 -3.65 -10.38 -13.96
C ASP A 127 -3.32 -11.80 -14.49
N PRO A 128 -4.15 -12.42 -15.34
CA PRO A 128 -3.91 -13.77 -15.86
C PRO A 128 -2.67 -13.92 -16.76
N ASN A 129 -2.13 -12.82 -17.31
CA ASN A 129 -0.90 -12.80 -18.11
C ASN A 129 0.33 -12.39 -17.29
N CYS A 130 0.18 -12.06 -16.01
CA CYS A 130 1.28 -11.62 -15.17
C CYS A 130 2.12 -12.83 -14.72
N GLY A 131 3.37 -12.90 -15.16
CA GLY A 131 4.29 -13.98 -14.80
C GLY A 131 4.59 -14.06 -13.29
N TYR A 132 4.64 -12.91 -12.60
CA TYR A 132 4.80 -12.87 -11.14
C TYR A 132 3.58 -13.40 -10.40
N CYS A 133 2.38 -13.20 -10.94
CA CYS A 133 1.12 -13.70 -10.40
C CYS A 133 1.09 -15.23 -10.51
N LYS A 134 1.52 -15.79 -11.66
CA LYS A 134 1.70 -17.25 -11.80
C LYS A 134 2.69 -17.83 -10.79
N ARG A 135 3.80 -17.14 -10.53
CA ARG A 135 4.76 -17.55 -9.49
C ARG A 135 4.11 -17.51 -8.10
N PHE A 136 3.46 -16.41 -7.78
CA PHE A 136 2.75 -16.23 -6.50
C PHE A 136 1.69 -17.30 -6.27
N GLU A 137 0.86 -17.59 -7.26
CA GLU A 137 -0.19 -18.62 -7.19
C GLU A 137 0.37 -20.03 -6.88
N ARG A 138 1.57 -20.37 -7.38
CA ARG A 138 2.26 -21.63 -7.04
C ARG A 138 2.77 -21.66 -5.59
N ASP A 139 3.12 -20.51 -5.02
CA ASP A 139 3.52 -20.40 -3.63
C ASP A 139 2.30 -20.36 -2.69
N LEU A 140 1.23 -19.66 -3.09
CA LEU A 140 -0.05 -19.61 -2.39
C LEU A 140 -0.71 -21.00 -2.31
N ALA A 141 -0.55 -21.85 -3.32
CA ALA A 141 -1.00 -23.24 -3.31
C ALA A 141 -0.40 -24.08 -2.16
N LYS A 142 0.72 -23.65 -1.58
CA LYS A 142 1.40 -24.31 -0.45
C LYS A 142 0.93 -23.78 0.92
N VAL A 143 0.06 -22.77 0.93
CA VAL A 143 -0.47 -22.11 2.14
C VAL A 143 -1.87 -22.64 2.39
N ASP A 144 -2.11 -23.17 3.59
CA ASP A 144 -3.40 -23.73 4.00
C ASP A 144 -4.16 -22.77 4.94
N ASN A 145 -5.42 -23.07 5.30
CA ASN A 145 -6.22 -22.27 6.24
C ASN A 145 -6.27 -20.78 5.84
N VAL A 146 -6.68 -20.51 4.61
CA VAL A 146 -6.83 -19.15 4.09
C VAL A 146 -8.01 -19.09 3.10
N THR A 147 -8.83 -18.04 3.25
CA THR A 147 -9.80 -17.61 2.25
C THR A 147 -9.17 -16.48 1.45
N VAL A 148 -9.00 -16.72 0.16
CA VAL A 148 -8.41 -15.80 -0.80
C VAL A 148 -9.54 -15.13 -1.59
N TYR A 149 -9.58 -13.81 -1.54
CA TYR A 149 -10.46 -12.97 -2.36
C TYR A 149 -9.66 -12.42 -3.53
N LEU A 150 -9.79 -13.08 -4.67
CA LEU A 150 -9.09 -12.72 -5.90
C LEU A 150 -9.87 -11.66 -6.68
N PHE A 151 -9.24 -10.51 -6.90
CA PHE A 151 -9.72 -9.42 -7.73
C PHE A 151 -8.97 -9.42 -9.07
N LEU A 152 -9.70 -9.68 -10.17
CA LEU A 152 -9.13 -9.64 -11.51
C LEU A 152 -8.80 -8.19 -11.93
N LEU A 153 -7.54 -7.93 -12.25
CA LEU A 153 -7.03 -6.67 -12.80
C LEU A 153 -6.36 -6.90 -14.17
N PRO A 154 -7.12 -6.97 -15.28
CA PRO A 154 -6.56 -7.16 -16.61
C PRO A 154 -5.88 -5.88 -17.13
N VAL A 155 -4.63 -5.65 -16.73
CA VAL A 155 -3.83 -4.45 -17.02
C VAL A 155 -2.70 -4.69 -18.02
N LEU A 156 -2.43 -5.95 -18.40
CA LEU A 156 -1.34 -6.33 -19.31
C LEU A 156 -1.79 -6.52 -20.78
N GLY A 157 -2.85 -5.82 -21.18
CA GLY A 157 -3.31 -5.74 -22.57
C GLY A 157 -4.51 -6.63 -22.92
N PRO A 158 -4.89 -6.70 -24.21
CA PRO A 158 -6.15 -7.32 -24.64
C PRO A 158 -6.31 -8.79 -24.24
N GLY A 159 -5.22 -9.56 -24.28
CA GLY A 159 -5.24 -10.95 -23.86
C GLY A 159 -5.56 -11.13 -22.37
N SER A 160 -5.24 -10.15 -21.52
CA SER A 160 -5.60 -10.19 -20.10
C SER A 160 -7.09 -9.95 -19.92
N VAL A 161 -7.65 -9.01 -20.69
CA VAL A 161 -9.08 -8.72 -20.68
C VAL A 161 -9.89 -9.95 -21.11
N GLU A 162 -9.47 -10.64 -22.17
CA GLU A 162 -10.12 -11.86 -22.65
C GLU A 162 -10.06 -12.98 -21.61
N LYS A 163 -8.86 -13.28 -21.08
CA LYS A 163 -8.70 -14.35 -20.08
C LYS A 163 -9.44 -14.06 -18.78
N SER A 164 -9.41 -12.82 -18.30
CA SER A 164 -10.15 -12.41 -17.11
C SER A 164 -11.66 -12.56 -17.32
N ARG A 165 -12.19 -12.20 -18.50
CA ARG A 165 -13.59 -12.45 -18.85
C ARG A 165 -13.92 -13.94 -18.84
N ASN A 166 -13.10 -14.77 -19.49
CA ASN A 166 -13.32 -16.22 -19.55
C ASN A 166 -13.31 -16.85 -18.16
N VAL A 167 -12.36 -16.48 -17.30
CA VAL A 167 -12.31 -16.92 -15.89
C VAL A 167 -13.57 -16.45 -15.13
N TRP A 168 -13.91 -15.17 -15.23
CA TRP A 168 -15.06 -14.60 -14.52
C TRP A 168 -16.40 -15.20 -14.97
N CYS A 169 -16.53 -15.52 -16.25
CA CYS A 169 -17.75 -16.09 -16.80
C CYS A 169 -17.78 -17.62 -16.74
N ALA A 170 -16.74 -18.26 -16.20
CA ALA A 170 -16.72 -19.70 -16.01
C ALA A 170 -17.74 -20.14 -14.95
N LYS A 171 -18.30 -21.35 -15.15
CA LYS A 171 -19.20 -21.97 -14.17
C LYS A 171 -18.51 -22.18 -12.81
N ASP A 172 -17.22 -22.50 -12.85
CA ASP A 172 -16.34 -22.59 -11.67
C ASP A 172 -15.15 -21.65 -11.88
N GLN A 173 -15.31 -20.42 -11.40
CA GLN A 173 -14.31 -19.36 -11.52
C GLN A 173 -13.01 -19.74 -10.81
N ALA A 174 -13.10 -20.33 -9.62
CA ALA A 174 -11.96 -20.69 -8.78
C ALA A 174 -11.10 -21.78 -9.44
N ALA A 175 -11.72 -22.88 -9.86
CA ALA A 175 -11.01 -23.96 -10.54
C ALA A 175 -10.42 -23.48 -11.88
N THR A 176 -11.13 -22.61 -12.61
CA THR A 176 -10.65 -22.05 -13.88
C THR A 176 -9.42 -21.16 -13.66
N TRP A 177 -9.44 -20.30 -12.65
CA TRP A 177 -8.28 -19.48 -12.28
C TRP A 177 -7.07 -20.32 -11.90
N VAL A 178 -7.25 -21.26 -10.97
CA VAL A 178 -6.17 -22.13 -10.48
C VAL A 178 -5.53 -22.92 -11.62
N ASN A 179 -6.33 -23.52 -12.51
CA ASN A 179 -5.81 -24.27 -13.66
C ASN A 179 -5.06 -23.36 -14.65
N LEU A 180 -5.55 -22.13 -14.88
CA LEU A 180 -4.88 -21.16 -15.74
C LEU A 180 -3.53 -20.71 -15.17
N MET A 181 -3.49 -20.38 -13.87
CA MET A 181 -2.32 -19.77 -13.24
C MET A 181 -1.24 -20.78 -12.84
N GLN A 182 -1.65 -22.00 -12.45
CA GLN A 182 -0.72 -23.01 -11.97
C GLN A 182 -0.35 -24.06 -13.02
N LYS A 183 -1.26 -24.35 -13.96
CA LYS A 183 -1.10 -25.43 -14.97
C LYS A 183 -1.11 -24.94 -16.41
N ASP A 184 -1.18 -23.62 -16.63
CA ASP A 184 -1.23 -23.00 -17.95
C ASP A 184 -2.39 -23.53 -18.83
N THR A 185 -3.46 -24.06 -18.22
CA THR A 185 -4.63 -24.56 -18.94
C THR A 185 -5.51 -23.39 -19.36
N PRO A 186 -5.78 -23.19 -20.66
CA PRO A 186 -6.61 -22.07 -21.12
C PRO A 186 -8.03 -22.11 -20.54
N ALA A 187 -8.51 -20.96 -20.08
CA ALA A 187 -9.91 -20.80 -19.69
C ALA A 187 -10.81 -20.90 -20.94
N PRO A 188 -11.87 -21.74 -20.95
CA PRO A 188 -12.82 -21.81 -22.05
C PRO A 188 -13.43 -20.44 -22.35
N ALA A 189 -13.66 -20.14 -23.62
CA ALA A 189 -14.32 -18.90 -24.03
C ALA A 189 -15.72 -18.82 -23.40
N ALA A 190 -15.99 -17.73 -22.66
CA ALA A 190 -17.26 -17.54 -21.96
C ALA A 190 -17.62 -16.05 -21.88
N GLN A 191 -18.93 -15.77 -21.99
CA GLN A 191 -19.48 -14.42 -22.09
C GLN A 191 -20.60 -14.25 -21.07
N CYS A 192 -20.52 -13.17 -20.30
CA CYS A 192 -21.44 -12.81 -19.24
C CYS A 192 -21.24 -11.32 -18.88
N ASN A 193 -21.96 -10.83 -17.88
CA ASN A 193 -21.74 -9.48 -17.35
C ASN A 193 -20.39 -9.40 -16.59
N THR A 194 -19.47 -8.56 -17.08
CA THR A 194 -18.14 -8.33 -16.49
C THR A 194 -18.01 -7.05 -15.68
N ALA A 195 -19.11 -6.38 -15.32
CA ALA A 195 -19.06 -5.11 -14.59
C ALA A 195 -18.30 -5.18 -13.24
N ALA A 196 -18.16 -6.38 -12.65
CA ALA A 196 -17.30 -6.59 -11.48
C ALA A 196 -15.82 -6.32 -11.77
N ILE A 197 -15.32 -6.74 -12.93
CA ILE A 197 -13.93 -6.50 -13.35
C ILE A 197 -13.68 -4.99 -13.53
N ASP A 198 -14.65 -4.26 -14.09
CA ASP A 198 -14.53 -2.81 -14.25
C ASP A 198 -14.46 -2.09 -12.89
N ARG A 199 -15.31 -2.50 -11.93
CA ARG A 199 -15.25 -2.00 -10.55
C ARG A 199 -13.95 -2.36 -9.84
N ASN A 200 -13.36 -3.52 -10.12
CA ASN A 200 -12.03 -3.89 -9.60
C ASN A 200 -10.94 -2.96 -10.14
N LEU A 201 -10.98 -2.63 -11.43
CA LEU A 201 -10.06 -1.67 -12.05
C LEU A 201 -10.23 -0.25 -11.47
N GLU A 202 -11.47 0.18 -11.21
CA GLU A 202 -11.76 1.46 -10.54
C GLU A 202 -11.22 1.48 -9.12
N PHE A 203 -11.45 0.42 -8.35
CA PHE A 203 -10.92 0.26 -7.01
C PHE A 203 -9.38 0.34 -7.02
N ALA A 204 -8.73 -0.41 -7.92
CA ALA A 204 -7.29 -0.40 -8.07
C ALA A 204 -6.74 1.01 -8.36
N ARG A 205 -7.39 1.77 -9.26
CA ARG A 205 -7.01 3.17 -9.52
C ARG A 205 -7.16 4.05 -8.28
N LYS A 206 -8.30 3.94 -7.57
CA LYS A 206 -8.58 4.74 -6.37
C LYS A 206 -7.54 4.51 -5.27
N TYR A 207 -7.15 3.26 -5.04
CA TYR A 207 -6.18 2.87 -4.01
C TYR A 207 -4.73 2.79 -4.53
N LYS A 208 -4.47 3.30 -5.74
CA LYS A 208 -3.14 3.32 -6.37
C LYS A 208 -2.47 1.93 -6.37
N ILE A 209 -3.22 0.89 -6.71
CA ILE A 209 -2.71 -0.46 -6.97
C ILE A 209 -2.13 -0.45 -8.39
N THR A 210 -0.82 -0.25 -8.49
CA THR A 210 -0.10 0.00 -9.75
C THR A 210 0.59 -1.23 -10.33
N GLY A 211 0.49 -2.39 -9.69
CA GLY A 211 1.12 -3.62 -10.13
C GLY A 211 0.44 -4.87 -9.61
N THR A 212 0.65 -5.97 -10.32
CA THR A 212 0.14 -7.31 -9.98
C THR A 212 1.31 -8.29 -9.77
N PRO A 213 1.22 -9.21 -8.79
CA PRO A 213 0.17 -9.27 -7.79
C PRO A 213 0.31 -8.13 -6.76
N THR A 214 -0.80 -7.71 -6.15
CA THR A 214 -0.78 -6.91 -4.92
C THR A 214 -1.63 -7.64 -3.89
N LEU A 215 -1.10 -7.83 -2.69
CA LEU A 215 -1.78 -8.52 -1.59
C LEU A 215 -2.27 -7.49 -0.57
N VAL A 216 -3.40 -7.77 0.05
CA VAL A 216 -3.94 -7.02 1.19
C VAL A 216 -4.35 -8.03 2.27
N ALA A 217 -3.71 -7.94 3.43
CA ALA A 217 -4.02 -8.78 4.58
C ALA A 217 -5.18 -8.20 5.41
N GLN A 218 -5.75 -9.00 6.30
CA GLN A 218 -6.97 -8.64 7.04
C GLN A 218 -6.84 -7.39 7.93
N ASP A 219 -5.64 -7.08 8.41
CA ASP A 219 -5.32 -5.87 9.18
C ASP A 219 -5.13 -4.62 8.28
N GLY A 220 -5.25 -4.79 6.96
CA GLY A 220 -5.07 -3.76 5.95
C GLY A 220 -3.63 -3.60 5.44
N THR A 221 -2.69 -4.41 5.94
CA THR A 221 -1.31 -4.43 5.45
C THR A 221 -1.30 -4.78 3.96
N ARG A 222 -0.70 -3.90 3.15
CA ARG A 222 -0.57 -4.06 1.71
C ARG A 222 0.85 -4.48 1.34
N VAL A 223 0.98 -5.51 0.51
CA VAL A 223 2.26 -5.96 -0.04
C VAL A 223 2.22 -5.89 -1.57
N PRO A 224 2.97 -4.98 -2.20
CA PRO A 224 3.13 -4.98 -3.64
C PRO A 224 4.08 -6.08 -4.10
N GLY A 225 3.67 -6.82 -5.13
CA GLY A 225 4.49 -7.85 -5.78
C GLY A 225 4.37 -9.24 -5.16
N ALA A 226 4.94 -10.21 -5.88
CA ALA A 226 4.91 -11.61 -5.49
C ALA A 226 5.88 -11.90 -4.34
N ILE A 227 5.37 -12.56 -3.31
CA ILE A 227 6.13 -13.06 -2.15
C ILE A 227 6.06 -14.60 -2.08
N ASP A 228 7.07 -15.21 -1.47
CA ASP A 228 7.12 -16.66 -1.27
C ASP A 228 6.16 -17.14 -0.15
N ASN A 229 5.97 -18.45 -0.06
CA ASN A 229 5.08 -19.08 0.92
C ASN A 229 5.40 -18.70 2.38
N ALA A 230 6.68 -18.59 2.75
CA ALA A 230 7.09 -18.24 4.11
C ALA A 230 6.67 -16.81 4.47
N LYS A 231 6.79 -15.87 3.52
CA LYS A 231 6.33 -14.49 3.68
C LYS A 231 4.81 -14.40 3.69
N ILE A 232 4.09 -15.21 2.90
CA ILE A 232 2.63 -15.27 2.95
C ILE A 232 2.17 -15.73 4.34
N GLU A 233 2.75 -16.82 4.85
CA GLU A 233 2.43 -17.33 6.19
C GLU A 233 2.68 -16.29 7.27
N ARG A 234 3.81 -15.57 7.19
CA ARG A 234 4.11 -14.48 8.12
C ARG A 234 3.11 -13.33 8.03
N LEU A 235 2.78 -12.88 6.82
CA LEU A 235 1.79 -11.83 6.59
C LEU A 235 0.43 -12.19 7.21
N LEU A 236 -0.03 -13.43 6.97
CA LEU A 236 -1.30 -13.91 7.51
C LEU A 236 -1.27 -14.06 9.03
N ALA A 237 -0.15 -14.50 9.60
CA ALA A 237 0.00 -14.65 11.05
C ALA A 237 0.03 -13.29 11.76
N ASP A 238 0.74 -12.31 11.20
CA ASP A 238 0.82 -10.96 11.76
C ASP A 238 -0.53 -10.24 11.68
N ALA A 239 -1.28 -10.41 10.59
CA ALA A 239 -2.60 -9.82 10.40
C ALA A 239 -3.75 -10.49 11.19
N SER A 240 -3.48 -11.62 11.85
CA SER A 240 -4.46 -12.35 12.68
C SER A 240 -4.31 -12.07 14.18
N LYS A 241 -3.39 -11.17 14.57
CA LYS A 241 -3.18 -10.74 15.96
C LYS A 241 -4.13 -9.61 16.33
#